data_AF-A0A6C0AHV2-F1
#
_entry.id   AF-A0A6C0AHV2-F1
#
_cell.length_a   1.000
_cell.length_b   1.000
_cell.length_c   1.000
_cell.angle_alpha   90.00
_cell.angle_beta   90.00
_cell.angle_gamma   90.00
#
_symmetry.space_group_name_H-M   'P 1'
#
loop_
_entity.id
_entity.type
_entity.pdbx_description
1 polymer ?
#
loop_
_entity_poly.entity_id
_entity_poly.type
_entity_poly.pdbx_seq_one_letter_code
_entity_poly.pdbx_strand_id
1 'polypeptide(L)'
;MSLTPFTRSDMEFQREAFKTAKAREYVSNAVEKIYYAVRKHAVETNVTSYVHIIPGGMFNNVQSVAEAIRDELVVLFPDFGVHIQVVNYTYDRGRNVVVGWRSVP
;
A
#
# COMPACT_ATOMS: atom_id res chain seq x y z
N MET A 1 17.83 -38.35 -15.73
CA MET A 1 17.79 -36.88 -15.73
C MET A 1 18.22 -36.41 -14.34
N SER A 2 19.38 -35.76 -14.24
CA SER A 2 19.90 -35.24 -12.96
C SER A 2 19.16 -33.94 -12.64
N LEU A 3 18.34 -33.94 -11.59
CA LEU A 3 17.82 -32.71 -11.01
C LEU A 3 19.00 -32.00 -10.36
N THR A 4 19.54 -30.96 -10.99
CA THR A 4 20.50 -30.06 -10.35
C THR A 4 19.85 -29.49 -9.09
N PRO A 5 20.47 -29.63 -7.90
CA PRO A 5 19.91 -29.06 -6.68
C PRO A 5 19.81 -27.55 -6.84
N PHE A 6 18.64 -26.97 -6.50
CA PHE A 6 18.48 -25.52 -6.43
C PHE A 6 19.56 -24.96 -5.51
N THR A 7 20.36 -24.01 -6.01
CA THR A 7 21.39 -23.38 -5.20
C THR A 7 20.75 -22.49 -4.14
N ARG A 8 21.46 -22.23 -3.04
CA ARG A 8 20.99 -21.30 -2.00
C ARG A 8 20.64 -19.93 -2.58
N SER A 9 21.39 -19.48 -3.58
CA SER A 9 21.13 -18.25 -4.36
C SER A 9 19.81 -18.31 -5.13
N ASP A 10 19.45 -19.45 -5.72
CA ASP A 10 18.16 -19.59 -6.45
C ASP A 10 16.98 -19.50 -5.50
N MET A 11 17.09 -20.10 -4.31
CA MET A 11 16.05 -20.01 -3.27
C MET A 11 15.94 -18.59 -2.69
N GLU A 12 17.04 -17.88 -2.51
CA GLU A 12 17.04 -16.48 -2.08
C GLU A 12 16.42 -15.58 -3.15
N PHE A 13 16.77 -15.77 -4.43
CA PHE A 13 16.16 -15.06 -5.55
C PHE A 13 14.65 -15.30 -5.64
N GLN A 14 14.20 -16.55 -5.55
CA GLN A 14 12.76 -16.88 -5.55
C GLN A 14 12.03 -16.28 -4.35
N ARG A 15 12.65 -16.25 -3.18
CA ARG A 15 12.08 -15.61 -1.98
C ARG A 15 11.92 -14.11 -2.17
N GLU A 16 12.92 -13.43 -2.72
CA GLU A 16 12.84 -11.99 -3.01
C GLU A 16 11.82 -11.68 -4.12
N ALA A 17 11.78 -12.48 -5.19
CA ALA A 17 10.78 -12.36 -6.25
C ALA A 17 9.34 -12.58 -5.71
N PHE A 18 9.15 -13.60 -4.86
CA PHE A 18 7.86 -13.88 -4.23
C PHE A 18 7.41 -12.78 -3.26
N LYS A 19 8.33 -12.23 -2.46
CA LYS A 19 8.07 -11.06 -1.62
C LYS A 19 7.65 -9.85 -2.46
N THR A 20 8.32 -9.64 -3.60
CA THR A 20 8.01 -8.55 -4.53
C THR A 20 6.62 -8.72 -5.16
N ALA A 21 6.26 -9.92 -5.58
CA ALA A 21 4.94 -10.21 -6.14
C ALA A 21 3.81 -9.99 -5.11
N LYS A 22 3.99 -10.48 -3.87
CA LYS A 22 3.05 -10.24 -2.77
C LYS A 22 2.93 -8.76 -2.40
N ALA A 23 4.03 -8.02 -2.41
CA ALA A 23 4.02 -6.58 -2.18
C ALA A 23 3.21 -5.85 -3.26
N ARG A 24 3.39 -6.20 -4.54
CA ARG A 24 2.62 -5.61 -5.65
C ARG A 24 1.12 -5.91 -5.56
N GLU A 25 0.76 -7.15 -5.30
CA GLU A 25 -0.64 -7.56 -5.12
C GLU A 25 -1.27 -6.78 -3.95
N TYR A 26 -0.54 -6.63 -2.85
CA TYR A 26 -1.01 -5.87 -1.70
C TYR A 26 -1.22 -4.39 -2.02
N VAL A 27 -0.26 -3.75 -2.69
CA VAL A 27 -0.35 -2.35 -3.11
C VAL A 27 -1.59 -2.17 -3.99
N SER A 28 -1.76 -3.00 -5.02
CA SER A 28 -2.92 -2.93 -5.92
C SER A 28 -4.26 -3.08 -5.18
N ASN A 29 -4.37 -4.08 -4.30
CA ASN A 29 -5.56 -4.28 -3.47
C ASN A 29 -5.84 -3.11 -2.52
N ALA A 30 -4.79 -2.51 -1.95
CA ALA A 30 -4.92 -1.36 -1.05
C ALA A 30 -5.37 -0.12 -1.82
N VAL A 31 -4.77 0.14 -2.98
CA VAL A 31 -5.12 1.24 -3.90
C VAL A 31 -6.57 1.13 -4.32
N GLU A 32 -7.03 -0.06 -4.73
CA GLU A 32 -8.42 -0.29 -5.14
C GLU A 32 -9.41 -0.03 -3.99
N LYS A 33 -9.14 -0.54 -2.79
CA LYS A 33 -9.98 -0.29 -1.61
C LYS A 33 -10.08 1.19 -1.27
N ILE A 34 -8.95 1.89 -1.30
CA ILE A 34 -8.91 3.32 -1.05
C ILE A 34 -9.69 4.06 -2.14
N TYR A 35 -9.49 3.69 -3.41
CA TYR A 35 -10.17 4.30 -4.54
C TYR A 35 -11.70 4.24 -4.40
N TYR A 36 -12.24 3.06 -4.11
CA TYR A 36 -13.68 2.90 -3.90
C TYR A 36 -14.18 3.65 -2.66
N ALA A 37 -13.44 3.64 -1.56
CA ALA A 37 -13.81 4.38 -0.35
C ALA A 37 -13.86 5.89 -0.60
N VAL A 38 -12.87 6.43 -1.30
CA VAL A 38 -12.80 7.86 -1.67
C VAL A 38 -13.93 8.22 -2.63
N ARG A 39 -14.14 7.46 -3.71
CA ARG A 39 -15.26 7.65 -4.64
C ARG A 39 -16.60 7.68 -3.91
N LYS A 40 -16.83 6.68 -3.05
CA LYS A 40 -18.05 6.57 -2.26
C LYS A 40 -18.24 7.79 -1.37
N HIS A 41 -17.22 8.18 -0.60
CA HIS A 41 -17.32 9.34 0.29
C HIS A 41 -17.47 10.68 -0.45
N ALA A 42 -16.78 10.87 -1.58
CA ALA A 42 -16.92 12.06 -2.40
C ALA A 42 -18.35 12.20 -2.93
N VAL A 43 -18.94 11.10 -3.43
CA VAL A 43 -20.31 11.08 -3.98
C VAL A 43 -21.37 11.24 -2.88
N GLU A 44 -21.20 10.57 -1.74
CA GLU A 44 -22.24 10.50 -0.71
C GLU A 44 -22.25 11.70 0.24
N THR A 45 -21.09 12.32 0.49
CA THR A 45 -20.95 13.29 1.61
C THR A 45 -20.35 14.63 1.23
N ASN A 46 -19.96 14.83 -0.04
CA ASN A 46 -19.29 16.05 -0.51
C ASN A 46 -18.05 16.41 0.35
N VAL A 47 -17.44 15.38 0.94
CA VAL A 47 -16.34 15.51 1.91
C VAL A 47 -15.04 15.77 1.15
N THR A 48 -14.36 16.84 1.54
CA THR A 48 -13.10 17.28 0.96
C THR A 48 -11.89 16.58 1.54
N SER A 49 -12.04 15.76 2.60
CA SER A 49 -10.94 15.04 3.24
C SER A 49 -11.31 13.66 3.78
N TYR A 50 -10.52 12.64 3.48
CA TYR A 50 -10.73 11.27 3.94
C TYR A 50 -9.43 10.64 4.43
N VAL A 51 -9.50 9.78 5.45
CA VAL A 51 -8.36 9.05 6.00
C VAL A 51 -8.66 7.56 5.97
N HIS A 52 -7.74 6.79 5.39
CA HIS A 52 -7.79 5.33 5.35
C HIS A 52 -6.57 4.74 6.07
N ILE A 53 -6.79 3.69 6.85
CA ILE A 53 -5.74 3.01 7.62
C ILE A 53 -5.53 1.62 7.05
N ILE A 54 -4.31 1.33 6.63
CA ILE A 54 -3.87 0.04 6.14
C ILE A 54 -2.97 -0.61 7.19
N PRO A 55 -3.32 -1.81 7.69
CA PRO A 55 -2.46 -2.56 8.62
C PRO A 55 -1.14 -2.96 7.94
N GLY A 56 0.02 -2.58 8.49
CA GLY A 56 1.32 -2.92 7.87
C GLY A 56 2.01 -4.15 8.46
N GLY A 57 1.31 -4.94 9.28
CA GLY A 57 1.87 -6.08 10.03
C GLY A 57 2.52 -7.19 9.18
N MET A 58 2.34 -7.19 7.86
CA MET A 58 2.88 -8.21 6.95
C MET A 58 4.17 -7.80 6.22
N PHE A 59 4.62 -6.54 6.35
CA PHE A 59 5.74 -6.02 5.55
C PHE A 59 6.93 -5.60 6.42
N ASN A 60 8.11 -6.11 6.08
CA ASN A 60 9.37 -5.70 6.73
C ASN A 60 9.69 -4.22 6.44
N ASN A 61 9.31 -3.73 5.26
CA ASN A 61 9.51 -2.36 4.82
C ASN A 61 8.17 -1.68 4.49
N VAL A 62 7.43 -1.33 5.54
CA VAL A 62 6.14 -0.62 5.46
C VAL A 62 6.28 0.72 4.74
N GLN A 63 7.45 1.38 4.84
CA GLN A 63 7.70 2.67 4.20
C GLN A 63 7.68 2.55 2.67
N SER A 64 8.38 1.57 2.09
CA SER A 64 8.37 1.38 0.62
C SER A 64 7.00 0.95 0.10
N VAL A 65 6.22 0.20 0.89
CA VAL A 65 4.83 -0.13 0.55
C VAL A 65 3.96 1.12 0.55
N ALA A 66 4.12 2.00 1.55
CA ALA A 66 3.43 3.28 1.59
C ALA A 66 3.77 4.13 0.36
N GLU A 67 5.05 4.30 0.04
CA GLU A 67 5.49 5.07 -1.14
C GLU A 67 4.89 4.53 -2.44
N ALA A 68 4.89 3.20 -2.64
CA ALA A 68 4.26 2.58 -3.81
C ALA A 68 2.75 2.86 -3.88
N ILE A 69 2.03 2.77 -2.76
CA ILE A 69 0.60 3.12 -2.67
C ILE A 69 0.39 4.59 -3.03
N ARG A 70 1.20 5.50 -2.48
CA ARG A 70 1.10 6.94 -2.79
C ARG A 70 1.29 7.20 -4.29
N ASP A 71 2.33 6.59 -4.88
CA ASP A 71 2.67 6.85 -6.28
C ASP A 71 1.55 6.40 -7.23
N GLU A 72 0.90 5.25 -6.97
CA GLU A 72 -0.28 4.83 -7.73
C GLU A 72 -1.50 5.75 -7.52
N LEU A 73 -1.71 6.19 -6.28
CA LEU A 73 -2.84 7.04 -5.91
C LEU A 73 -2.76 8.44 -6.50
N VAL A 74 -1.57 9.04 -6.58
CA VAL A 74 -1.36 10.35 -7.22
C VAL A 74 -1.70 10.31 -8.70
N VAL A 75 -1.45 9.19 -9.38
CA VAL A 75 -1.84 9.00 -10.79
C VAL A 75 -3.35 8.89 -10.94
N LEU A 76 -4.03 8.18 -10.03
CA LEU A 76 -5.48 7.97 -10.09
C LEU A 76 -6.31 9.19 -9.70
N PHE A 77 -5.73 10.10 -8.91
CA PHE A 77 -6.41 11.27 -8.36
C PHE A 77 -5.50 12.52 -8.42
N PRO A 78 -5.19 13.02 -9.62
CA PRO A 78 -4.26 14.13 -9.79
C PRO A 78 -4.76 15.44 -9.14
N ASP A 79 -6.07 15.60 -9.00
CA ASP A 79 -6.70 16.78 -8.42
C ASP A 79 -6.80 16.75 -6.89
N PHE A 80 -6.28 15.69 -6.26
CA PHE A 80 -6.31 15.51 -4.81
C PHE A 80 -4.90 15.55 -4.22
N GLY A 81 -4.74 16.30 -3.14
CA GLY A 81 -3.57 16.29 -2.29
C GLY A 81 -3.51 14.98 -1.50
N VAL A 82 -2.83 13.98 -2.06
CA VAL A 82 -2.58 12.69 -1.40
C VAL A 82 -1.43 12.86 -0.40
N HIS A 83 -1.69 12.56 0.87
CA HIS A 83 -0.66 12.49 1.90
C HIS A 83 -0.63 11.09 2.50
N ILE A 84 0.57 10.62 2.80
CA ILE A 84 0.77 9.30 3.39
C ILE A 84 1.68 9.41 4.61
N GLN A 85 1.31 8.72 5.68
CA GLN A 85 2.08 8.68 6.92
C GLN A 85 2.13 7.26 7.44
N VAL A 86 3.34 6.79 7.75
CA VAL A 86 3.49 5.54 8.51
C VAL A 86 3.43 5.87 9.99
N VAL A 87 2.44 5.34 10.70
CA VAL A 87 2.25 5.58 12.13
C VAL A 87 2.34 4.27 12.91
N ASN A 88 2.90 4.33 14.11
CA ASN A 88 2.80 3.24 15.07
C ASN A 88 1.46 3.38 15.81
N TYR A 89 0.48 2.54 15.48
CA TYR A 89 -0.80 2.58 16.19
C TYR A 89 -0.65 1.82 17.51
N THR A 90 -0.93 2.51 18.61
CA THR A 90 -0.62 2.09 19.99
C THR A 90 -1.30 0.79 20.41
N TYR A 91 -2.36 0.37 19.72
CA TYR A 91 -3.11 -0.85 20.07
C TYR A 91 -2.52 -2.15 19.48
N ASP A 92 -1.84 -2.08 18.33
CA ASP A 92 -1.45 -3.29 17.58
C ASP A 92 0.07 -3.49 17.43
N ARG A 93 0.89 -2.56 17.97
CA ARG A 93 2.37 -2.52 17.80
C ARG A 93 2.88 -2.62 16.35
N GLY A 94 1.98 -2.67 15.36
CA GLY A 94 2.27 -2.69 13.94
C GLY A 94 2.46 -1.27 13.40
N ARG A 95 3.42 -1.15 12.47
CA ARG A 95 3.53 0.04 11.61
C ARG A 95 2.35 0.02 10.66
N ASN A 96 1.45 1.00 10.76
CA ASN A 96 0.28 1.13 9.88
C ASN A 96 0.52 2.25 8.88
N VAL A 97 -0.04 2.10 7.67
CA VAL A 97 0.01 3.12 6.64
C VAL A 97 -1.30 3.90 6.70
N VAL A 98 -1.21 5.18 7.01
CA VAL A 98 -2.32 6.13 6.99
C VAL A 98 -2.26 6.88 5.68
N VAL A 99 -3.30 6.75 4.87
CA VAL A 99 -3.45 7.46 3.61
C VAL A 99 -4.54 8.49 3.79
N GLY A 100 -4.19 9.75 3.67
CA GLY A 100 -5.15 10.84 3.73
C GLY A 100 -5.24 11.60 2.41
N TRP A 101 -6.39 12.22 2.20
CA TRP A 101 -6.76 12.92 0.98
C TRP A 101 -7.29 14.30 1.31
N ARG A 102 -6.97 15.30 0.49
CA ARG A 102 -7.63 16.60 0.52
C ARG A 102 -7.91 17.06 -0.90
N SER A 103 -9.15 17.42 -1.24
CA SER A 103 -9.42 18.08 -2.53
C SER A 103 -8.64 19.40 -2.56
N VAL A 104 -7.80 19.60 -3.57
CA VAL A 104 -7.13 20.89 -3.75
C VAL A 104 -8.13 21.78 -4.51
N PRO A 105 -8.53 22.95 -3.96
CA PRO A 105 -9.40 23.88 -4.67
C PRO A 105 -8.73 24.49 -5.90
#